data_AF-A0A351UMC4-F1
#
_entry.id   AF-A0A351UMC4-F1
#
_cell.length_a   1.000
_cell.length_b   1.000
_cell.length_c   1.000
_cell.angle_alpha   90.00
_cell.angle_beta   90.00
_cell.angle_gamma   90.00
#
_symmetry.space_group_name_H-M   'P 1'
#
loop_
_entity.id
_entity.type
_entity.pdbx_description
1 polymer ?
#
loop_
_entity_poly.entity_id
_entity_poly.type
_entity_poly.pdbx_seq_one_letter_code
_entity_poly.pdbx_strand_id
1 'polypeptide(L)'
;MFVGNHDEPAPEKVYGKRLPAALALTLFYPGSVMVYSGGEIGYDAAVPAEHKPLPFSVPCEVNWSGGDPWVKKVYQDALAASARLRAELGEYEIEPLWPAAGQNWAGYVMKAKAGGLRKAVIGNITWSATRAELPQAGFTGSLEPGEYRVLDLR
;
A
#
# COMPACT_ATOMS: atom_id res chain seq x y z
N MET A 1 1.65 12.09 3.21
CA MET A 1 1.81 10.70 3.72
C MET A 1 3.08 10.11 3.12
N PHE A 2 3.75 9.19 3.81
CA PHE A 2 5.02 8.61 3.35
C PHE A 2 4.89 7.11 3.09
N VAL A 3 5.50 6.64 2.01
CA VAL A 3 5.78 5.22 1.77
C VAL A 3 7.28 5.01 2.04
N GLY A 4 7.59 4.76 3.32
CA GLY A 4 8.97 4.77 3.82
C GLY A 4 9.60 6.17 3.84
N ASN A 5 10.71 6.30 4.55
CA ASN A 5 11.53 7.50 4.58
C ASN A 5 13.01 7.13 4.83
N HIS A 6 13.87 8.13 4.87
CA HIS A 6 15.32 7.98 5.04
C HIS A 6 15.76 7.59 6.47
N ASP A 7 14.83 7.52 7.42
CA ASP A 7 15.07 7.17 8.82
C ASP A 7 14.47 5.81 9.20
N GLU A 8 13.87 5.09 8.25
CA GLU A 8 13.19 3.82 8.46
C GLU A 8 13.75 2.72 7.56
N PRO A 9 13.58 1.43 7.92
CA PRO A 9 13.90 0.33 7.01
C PRO A 9 13.07 0.38 5.74
N ALA A 10 13.60 -0.20 4.66
CA ALA A 10 12.88 -0.29 3.39
C ALA A 10 11.51 -0.98 3.58
N PRO A 11 10.41 -0.45 3.00
CA PRO A 11 9.08 -1.03 3.17
C PRO A 11 8.99 -2.53 2.85
N GLU A 12 9.71 -3.00 1.82
CA GLU A 12 9.77 -4.41 1.45
C GLU A 12 10.44 -5.29 2.51
N LYS A 13 11.41 -4.77 3.28
CA LYS A 13 12.01 -5.49 4.41
C LYS A 13 11.04 -5.60 5.59
N VAL A 14 10.23 -4.56 5.81
CA VAL A 14 9.23 -4.53 6.88
C VAL A 14 8.04 -5.41 6.54
N TYR A 15 7.46 -5.23 5.35
CA TYR A 15 6.20 -5.85 4.98
C TYR A 15 6.38 -7.20 4.26
N GLY A 16 7.50 -7.43 3.57
CA GLY A 16 7.71 -8.64 2.78
C GLY A 16 6.54 -8.88 1.83
N LYS A 17 6.02 -10.11 1.78
CA LYS A 17 4.83 -10.46 0.98
C LYS A 17 3.59 -9.59 1.23
N ARG A 18 3.53 -8.87 2.35
CA ARG A 18 2.42 -7.97 2.73
C ARG A 18 2.49 -6.61 2.06
N LEU A 19 3.59 -6.31 1.38
CA LEU A 19 3.86 -5.02 0.74
C LEU A 19 2.73 -4.55 -0.19
N PRO A 20 2.10 -5.38 -1.04
CA PRO A 20 1.07 -4.87 -1.96
C PRO A 20 -0.12 -4.26 -1.23
N ALA A 21 -0.63 -4.91 -0.17
CA ALA A 21 -1.70 -4.36 0.66
C ALA A 21 -1.25 -3.09 1.42
N ALA A 22 -0.02 -3.07 1.96
CA ALA A 22 0.51 -1.90 2.64
C ALA A 22 0.62 -0.68 1.70
N LEU A 23 1.11 -0.90 0.48
CA LEU A 23 1.18 0.14 -0.55
C LEU A 23 -0.20 0.60 -0.99
N ALA A 24 -1.14 -0.32 -1.27
CA ALA A 24 -2.51 0.04 -1.65
C ALA A 24 -3.19 0.87 -0.57
N LEU A 25 -3.12 0.42 0.69
CA LEU A 25 -3.71 1.14 1.82
C LEU A 25 -3.10 2.52 2.00
N THR A 26 -1.85 2.75 1.59
CA THR A 26 -1.17 4.05 1.75
C THR A 26 -1.36 4.96 0.52
N LEU A 27 -1.13 4.44 -0.68
CA LEU A 27 -1.15 5.19 -1.94
C LEU A 27 -2.57 5.63 -2.35
N PHE A 28 -3.61 4.99 -1.82
CA PHE A 28 -5.00 5.38 -2.11
C PHE A 28 -5.53 6.45 -1.15
N TYR A 29 -4.73 6.93 -0.18
CA TYR A 29 -5.12 8.10 0.62
C TYR A 29 -5.27 9.35 -0.26
N PRO A 30 -6.22 10.24 0.06
CA PRO A 30 -6.36 11.51 -0.63
C PRO A 30 -5.14 12.41 -0.34
N GLY A 31 -4.86 13.32 -1.27
CA GLY A 31 -3.69 14.21 -1.20
C GLY A 31 -2.41 13.59 -1.78
N SER A 32 -1.26 14.12 -1.37
CA SER A 32 0.05 13.73 -1.88
C SER A 32 0.72 12.67 -1.03
N VAL A 33 1.25 11.64 -1.70
CA VAL A 33 2.07 10.60 -1.10
C VAL A 33 3.50 10.78 -1.57
N MET A 34 4.44 10.77 -0.63
CA MET A 34 5.86 10.84 -0.91
C MET A 34 6.44 9.42 -0.84
N VAL A 35 7.22 9.06 -1.86
CA VAL A 35 7.97 7.81 -1.94
C VAL A 35 9.43 8.14 -1.78
N TYR A 36 10.15 7.35 -0.98
CA TYR A 36 11.59 7.53 -0.83
C TYR A 36 12.34 6.99 -2.05
N SER A 37 13.24 7.80 -2.62
CA SER A 37 13.95 7.48 -3.86
C SER A 37 14.68 6.15 -3.79
N GLY A 38 14.50 5.31 -4.80
CA GLY A 38 15.09 3.97 -4.87
C GLY A 38 14.24 2.88 -4.18
N GLY A 39 13.33 3.26 -3.28
CA GLY A 39 12.42 2.30 -2.65
C GLY A 39 11.48 1.62 -3.66
N GLU A 40 11.10 2.33 -4.72
CA GLU A 40 10.23 1.81 -5.78
C GLU A 40 10.87 0.72 -6.65
N ILE A 41 12.19 0.54 -6.57
CA ILE A 41 12.92 -0.57 -7.20
C ILE A 41 13.43 -1.60 -6.19
N GLY A 42 13.12 -1.43 -4.90
CA GLY A 42 13.65 -2.26 -3.82
C GLY A 42 15.15 -2.08 -3.61
N TYR A 43 15.65 -0.86 -3.80
CA TYR A 43 17.05 -0.55 -3.51
C TYR A 43 17.31 -0.58 -2.02
N ASP A 44 18.36 -1.31 -1.62
CA ASP A 44 18.86 -1.31 -0.25
C ASP A 44 20.38 -1.52 -0.24
N ALA A 45 21.13 -0.52 0.20
CA ALA A 45 22.59 -0.61 0.29
C ALA A 45 23.08 -1.61 1.35
N ALA A 46 22.22 -1.99 2.30
CA ALA A 46 22.46 -2.92 3.39
C ALA A 46 23.81 -2.72 4.12
N VAL A 47 23.88 -1.70 4.98
CA VAL A 47 25.03 -1.50 5.88
C VAL A 47 24.76 -2.20 7.21
N PRO A 48 25.63 -3.10 7.71
CA PRO A 48 25.34 -3.91 8.90
C PRO A 48 24.95 -3.13 10.17
N ALA A 49 25.39 -1.87 10.31
CA ALA A 49 25.11 -1.01 11.44
C ALA A 49 23.95 -0.01 11.21
N GLU A 50 23.32 -0.02 10.03
CA GLU A 50 22.22 0.89 9.68
C GLU A 50 21.01 0.14 9.16
N HIS A 51 19.84 0.60 9.55
CA HIS A 51 18.58 0.10 9.00
C HIS A 51 18.14 0.84 7.73
N LYS A 52 18.82 1.93 7.37
CA LYS A 52 18.44 2.85 6.28
C LYS A 52 18.76 2.24 4.90
N PRO A 53 17.83 2.32 3.92
CA PRO A 53 18.09 1.85 2.56
C PRO A 53 19.22 2.64 1.86
N LEU A 54 19.27 3.95 2.14
CA LEU A 54 20.30 4.89 1.69
C LEU A 54 21.02 5.43 2.93
N PRO A 55 22.10 4.77 3.38
CA PRO A 55 22.84 5.14 4.58
C PRO A 55 23.63 6.43 4.37
N PHE A 56 23.85 7.17 5.46
CA PHE A 56 24.67 8.39 5.44
C PHE A 56 26.08 8.16 5.97
N SER A 57 26.37 7.03 6.63
CA SER A 57 27.71 6.75 7.15
C SER A 57 28.73 6.38 6.07
N VAL A 58 28.27 5.99 4.88
CA VAL A 58 29.13 5.56 3.77
C VAL A 58 28.61 6.12 2.44
N PRO A 59 29.49 6.36 1.46
CA PRO A 59 29.06 6.65 0.09
C PRO A 59 28.18 5.52 -0.45
N CYS A 60 27.02 5.86 -1.00
CA CYS A 60 26.11 4.93 -1.66
C CYS A 60 25.54 5.54 -2.95
N GLU A 61 25.24 4.68 -3.92
CA GLU A 61 24.63 5.07 -5.20
C GLU A 61 23.48 4.11 -5.51
N VAL A 62 22.35 4.66 -5.95
CA VAL A 62 21.20 3.87 -6.39
C VAL A 62 21.53 3.19 -7.72
N ASN A 63 21.57 1.86 -7.73
CA ASN A 63 21.67 1.11 -8.97
C ASN A 63 20.29 0.98 -9.64
N TRP A 64 19.98 1.94 -10.52
CA TRP A 64 18.71 1.99 -11.28
C TRP A 64 18.49 0.80 -12.22
N SER A 65 19.56 0.10 -12.61
CA SER A 65 19.50 -1.11 -13.42
C SER A 65 19.35 -2.40 -12.61
N GLY A 66 19.53 -2.31 -11.28
CA GLY A 66 19.35 -3.38 -10.33
C GLY A 66 18.04 -3.28 -9.55
N GLY A 67 18.03 -3.84 -8.34
CA GLY A 67 16.87 -3.90 -7.46
C GLY A 67 16.09 -5.21 -7.57
N ASP A 68 14.97 -5.29 -6.85
CA ASP A 68 14.09 -6.46 -6.83
C ASP A 68 12.96 -6.28 -7.87
N PRO A 69 12.90 -7.13 -8.92
CA PRO A 69 11.86 -7.04 -9.94
C PRO A 69 10.44 -7.20 -9.39
N TRP A 70 10.27 -7.99 -8.33
CA TRP A 70 8.98 -8.15 -7.68
C TRP A 70 8.56 -6.87 -6.96
N VAL A 71 9.47 -6.24 -6.20
CA VAL A 71 9.20 -4.94 -5.54
C VAL A 71 8.82 -3.90 -6.58
N LYS A 72 9.62 -3.78 -7.65
CA LYS A 72 9.34 -2.87 -8.77
C LYS A 72 7.93 -3.06 -9.34
N LYS A 73 7.56 -4.31 -9.60
CA LYS A 73 6.23 -4.63 -10.12
C LYS A 73 5.13 -4.22 -9.13
N VAL A 74 5.31 -4.52 -7.84
CA VAL A 74 4.34 -4.20 -6.79
C VAL A 74 4.10 -2.69 -6.67
N TYR A 75 5.15 -1.87 -6.73
CA TYR A 75 5.02 -0.41 -6.75
C TYR A 75 4.31 0.08 -8.01
N GLN A 76 4.69 -0.44 -9.19
CA GLN A 76 4.04 -0.06 -10.46
C GLN A 76 2.55 -0.39 -10.46
N ASP A 77 2.16 -1.59 -10.01
CA ASP A 77 0.76 -2.01 -9.92
C ASP A 77 -0.03 -1.10 -8.97
N ALA A 78 0.51 -0.77 -7.80
CA ALA A 78 -0.15 0.06 -6.80
C ALA A 78 -0.26 1.53 -7.24
N LEU A 79 0.77 2.10 -7.88
CA LEU A 79 0.72 3.44 -8.45
C LEU A 79 -0.30 3.53 -9.59
N ALA A 80 -0.34 2.53 -10.48
CA ALA A 80 -1.34 2.48 -11.55
C ALA A 80 -2.76 2.37 -10.99
N ALA A 81 -2.98 1.58 -9.93
CA ALA A 81 -4.27 1.50 -9.25
C ALA A 81 -4.67 2.83 -8.59
N SER A 82 -3.73 3.52 -7.93
CA SER A 82 -3.97 4.85 -7.34
C SER A 82 -4.36 5.87 -8.40
N ALA A 83 -3.67 5.89 -9.55
CA ALA A 83 -3.99 6.77 -10.66
C ALA A 83 -5.41 6.53 -11.22
N ARG A 84 -5.81 5.26 -11.39
CA ARG A 84 -7.17 4.92 -11.83
C ARG A 84 -8.22 5.37 -10.81
N LEU A 85 -8.01 5.10 -9.51
CA LEU A 85 -8.92 5.51 -8.45
C LEU A 85 -9.13 7.03 -8.41
N ARG A 86 -8.05 7.81 -8.57
CA ARG A 86 -8.13 9.27 -8.64
C ARG A 86 -8.86 9.76 -9.88
N ALA A 87 -8.65 9.12 -11.03
CA ALA A 87 -9.37 9.44 -12.25
C ALA A 87 -10.88 9.15 -12.12
N GLU A 88 -11.25 8.06 -11.43
CA GLU A 88 -12.65 7.68 -11.22
C GLU A 88 -13.36 8.51 -10.15
N LEU A 89 -12.72 8.75 -9.01
CA LEU A 89 -13.33 9.43 -7.86
C LEU A 89 -13.18 10.96 -7.88
N GLY A 90 -12.21 11.49 -8.64
CA GLY A 90 -11.84 12.90 -8.56
C GLY A 90 -11.29 13.26 -7.17
N GLU A 91 -11.77 14.36 -6.60
CA GLU A 91 -11.56 14.63 -5.19
C GLU A 91 -12.42 13.72 -4.33
N TYR A 92 -11.81 13.06 -3.34
CA TYR A 92 -12.52 12.22 -2.38
C TYR A 92 -12.00 12.44 -0.97
N GLU A 93 -12.84 12.09 -0.01
CA GLU A 93 -12.50 11.94 1.40
C GLU A 93 -12.46 10.46 1.77
N ILE A 94 -11.90 10.15 2.94
CA ILE A 94 -11.85 8.78 3.45
C ILE A 94 -12.48 8.66 4.83
N GLU A 95 -13.10 7.51 5.07
CA GLU A 95 -13.63 7.12 6.37
C GLU A 95 -13.08 5.75 6.78
N PRO A 96 -12.64 5.58 8.04
CA PRO A 96 -12.11 4.30 8.50
C PRO A 96 -13.18 3.20 8.39
N LEU A 97 -12.76 2.03 7.93
CA LEU A 97 -13.61 0.85 7.83
C LEU A 97 -13.06 -0.21 8.79
N TRP A 98 -13.88 -0.57 9.78
CA TRP A 98 -13.48 -1.51 10.82
C TRP A 98 -13.94 -2.94 10.48
N PRO A 99 -13.04 -3.94 10.58
CA PRO A 99 -13.43 -5.33 10.42
C PRO A 99 -14.38 -5.77 11.54
N ALA A 100 -15.35 -6.64 11.21
CA ALA A 100 -16.15 -7.30 12.23
C ALA A 100 -15.29 -8.25 13.08
N ALA A 101 -15.79 -8.63 14.26
CA ALA A 101 -15.08 -9.54 15.16
C ALA A 101 -14.65 -10.83 14.44
N GLY A 102 -13.38 -11.22 14.63
CA GLY A 102 -12.79 -12.41 13.99
C GLY A 102 -12.22 -12.18 12.59
N GLN A 103 -12.21 -10.93 12.09
CA GLN A 103 -11.57 -10.55 10.83
C GLN A 103 -10.40 -9.59 11.12
N ASN A 104 -9.29 -9.75 10.41
CA ASN A 104 -8.02 -9.06 10.69
C ASN A 104 -7.48 -8.27 9.48
N TRP A 105 -8.36 -7.77 8.62
CA TRP A 105 -8.00 -6.85 7.54
C TRP A 105 -8.09 -5.39 7.99
N ALA A 106 -7.39 -4.50 7.30
CA ALA A 106 -7.46 -3.05 7.46
C ALA A 106 -8.09 -2.42 6.23
N GLY A 107 -8.80 -1.31 6.37
CA GLY A 107 -9.45 -0.67 5.23
C GLY A 107 -10.10 0.67 5.53
N TYR A 108 -10.59 1.30 4.48
CA TYR A 108 -11.37 2.53 4.53
C TYR A 108 -12.27 2.66 3.32
N VAL A 109 -13.29 3.51 3.45
CA VAL A 109 -14.17 3.94 2.37
C VAL A 109 -13.61 5.23 1.78
N MET A 110 -13.44 5.29 0.47
CA MET A 110 -13.21 6.48 -0.32
C MET A 110 -14.56 7.01 -0.85
N LYS A 111 -14.91 8.25 -0.52
CA LYS A 111 -16.15 8.91 -0.93
C LYS A 111 -15.83 10.09 -1.84
N ALA A 112 -16.23 10.01 -3.11
CA ALA A 112 -16.11 11.14 -4.02
C ALA A 112 -16.90 12.34 -3.48
N LYS A 113 -16.28 13.53 -3.48
CA LYS A 113 -16.96 14.78 -3.08
C LYS A 113 -18.04 15.20 -4.08
N ALA A 114 -17.91 14.76 -5.32
CA ALA A 114 -18.87 14.98 -6.39
C ALA A 114 -19.36 13.64 -6.96
N GLY A 115 -20.62 13.57 -7.38
CA GLY A 115 -21.16 12.40 -8.10
C GLY A 115 -21.51 11.18 -7.24
N GLY A 116 -21.38 11.25 -5.91
CA GLY A 116 -21.88 10.24 -4.98
C GLY A 116 -21.18 8.87 -5.04
N LEU A 117 -20.12 8.72 -5.86
CA LEU A 117 -19.38 7.47 -6.02
C LEU A 117 -18.65 7.11 -4.72
N ARG A 118 -18.75 5.84 -4.32
CA ARG A 118 -18.11 5.31 -3.12
C ARG A 118 -17.42 4.00 -3.43
N LYS A 119 -16.18 3.88 -2.98
CA LYS A 119 -15.38 2.65 -3.07
C LYS A 119 -14.80 2.32 -1.71
N ALA A 120 -14.61 1.06 -1.39
CA ALA A 120 -13.82 0.62 -0.23
C ALA A 120 -12.51 0.02 -0.71
N VAL A 121 -11.45 0.25 0.05
CA VAL A 121 -10.24 -0.59 0.00
C VAL A 121 -10.15 -1.38 1.30
N ILE A 122 -9.94 -2.69 1.17
CA ILE A 122 -9.61 -3.59 2.29
C ILE A 122 -8.35 -4.36 1.94
N GLY A 123 -7.47 -4.59 2.91
CA GLY A 123 -6.19 -5.26 2.70
C GLY A 123 -5.74 -6.06 3.91
N ASN A 124 -5.05 -7.17 3.66
CA ASN A 124 -4.48 -8.00 4.70
C ASN A 124 -2.99 -7.68 4.92
N ILE A 125 -2.70 -6.97 6.01
CA ILE A 125 -1.34 -6.65 6.46
C ILE A 125 -0.83 -7.62 7.55
N THR A 126 -1.51 -8.74 7.76
CA THR A 126 -1.09 -9.82 8.68
C THR A 126 -0.30 -10.90 7.95
N TRP A 127 0.28 -11.84 8.70
CA TRP A 127 1.13 -12.90 8.14
C TRP A 127 0.37 -14.16 7.71
N SER A 128 -0.90 -14.27 8.09
CA SER A 128 -1.81 -15.38 7.77
C SER A 128 -2.98 -14.89 6.93
N ALA A 129 -3.64 -15.80 6.21
CA ALA A 129 -4.91 -15.49 5.57
C ALA A 129 -5.92 -14.97 6.60
N THR A 130 -6.82 -14.08 6.18
CA THR A 130 -7.89 -13.57 7.03
C THR A 130 -9.22 -13.62 6.30
N ARG A 131 -10.29 -13.95 7.02
CA ARG A 131 -11.66 -13.82 6.51
C ARG A 131 -11.96 -12.34 6.29
N ALA A 132 -12.59 -12.03 5.16
CA ALA A 132 -12.94 -10.68 4.79
C ALA A 132 -14.37 -10.62 4.25
N GLU A 133 -15.22 -9.86 4.93
CA GLU A 133 -16.62 -9.68 4.58
C GLU A 133 -16.95 -8.19 4.61
N LEU A 134 -17.53 -7.73 3.52
CA LEU A 134 -18.00 -6.37 3.37
C LEU A 134 -19.41 -6.40 2.76
N PRO A 135 -20.46 -6.59 3.57
CA PRO A 135 -21.83 -6.76 3.09
C PRO A 135 -22.33 -5.61 2.22
N GLN A 136 -21.95 -4.36 2.53
CA GLN A 136 -22.29 -3.17 1.75
C GLN A 136 -21.69 -3.14 0.33
N ALA A 137 -20.71 -4.01 0.07
CA ALA A 137 -20.13 -4.25 -1.25
C ALA A 137 -20.55 -5.61 -1.85
N GLY A 138 -21.34 -6.42 -1.11
CA GLY A 138 -21.66 -7.80 -1.48
C GLY A 138 -20.43 -8.72 -1.54
N PHE A 139 -19.35 -8.39 -0.82
CA PHE A 139 -18.11 -9.17 -0.83
C PHE A 139 -18.02 -10.10 0.38
N THR A 140 -17.70 -11.37 0.13
CA THR A 140 -17.36 -12.39 1.13
C THR A 140 -16.23 -13.25 0.58
N GLY A 141 -15.16 -13.43 1.36
CA GLY A 141 -14.05 -14.29 0.99
C GLY A 141 -12.93 -14.31 2.01
N SER A 142 -11.73 -14.67 1.54
CA SER A 142 -10.49 -14.55 2.28
C SER A 142 -9.54 -13.58 1.57
N LEU A 143 -8.63 -12.99 2.34
CA LEU A 143 -7.50 -12.24 1.83
C LEU A 143 -6.22 -12.93 2.30
N GLU A 144 -5.38 -13.34 1.37
CA GLU A 144 -4.03 -13.80 1.65
C GLU A 144 -3.13 -12.64 2.13
N PRO A 145 -2.01 -12.91 2.82
CA PRO A 145 -1.06 -11.87 3.21
C PRO A 145 -0.60 -11.01 2.04
N GLY A 146 -0.83 -9.70 2.12
CA GLY A 146 -0.53 -8.75 1.05
C GLY A 146 -1.64 -8.59 0.01
N GLU A 147 -2.69 -9.38 0.08
CA GLU A 147 -3.84 -9.23 -0.78
C GLU A 147 -4.70 -8.04 -0.35
N TYR A 148 -5.22 -7.31 -1.33
CA TYR A 148 -6.19 -6.25 -1.14
C TYR A 148 -7.32 -6.34 -2.16
N ARG A 149 -8.42 -5.65 -1.87
CA ARG A 149 -9.57 -5.47 -2.76
C ARG A 149 -9.96 -4.01 -2.77
N VAL A 150 -10.29 -3.53 -3.97
CA VAL A 150 -11.01 -2.28 -4.18
C VAL A 150 -12.42 -2.69 -4.61
N LEU A 151 -13.43 -2.22 -3.88
CA LEU A 151 -14.81 -2.68 -4.01
C LEU A 151 -15.74 -1.47 -4.19
N ASP A 152 -16.66 -1.53 -5.15
CA ASP A 152 -17.72 -0.54 -5.25
C ASP A 152 -18.72 -0.71 -4.12
N LEU A 153 -19.15 0.40 -3.52
CA LEU A 153 -20.18 0.38 -2.49
C LEU A 153 -21.53 0.78 -3.08
N ARG A 154 -22.57 0.01 -2.75
CA ARG A 154 -23.96 0.30 -3.13
C ARG A 154 -24.60 1.31 -2.19
#